data_AF-A0A4U3A703-F1
#
_entry.id   AF-A0A4U3A703-F1
#
_cell.length_a   1.000
_cell.length_b   1.000
_cell.length_c   1.000
_cell.angle_alpha   90.00
_cell.angle_beta   90.00
_cell.angle_gamma   90.00
#
_symmetry.space_group_name_H-M   'P 1'
#
loop_
_entity.id
_entity.type
_entity.pdbx_description
1 polymer ?
#
loop_
_entity_poly.entity_id
_entity_poly.type
_entity_poly.pdbx_seq_one_letter_code
_entity_poly.pdbx_strand_id
1 'polypeptide(L)'
;LLKTSLEGIAYNDTKQKIKAMAVKPFAYLYRNILDRKDLFTAVFNIKPHKEELDPSLKQMNWMETRKYADQIGALESKSNPYGIEDGYFNKKIKQKLKQRQGYLKNDAYDQSPEYEDLQIVLDLLKQSGAKPLFISVPVKGSWYDYAGFPKERRELYYKKVHAQVKQAGYQIADFSN
;
A
#
# COMPACT_ATOMS: atom_id res chain seq x y z
N LEU A 1 3.27 25.19 -14.93
CA LEU A 1 4.70 25.35 -14.57
C LEU A 1 5.35 24.01 -14.22
N LEU A 2 4.97 23.35 -13.12
CA LEU A 2 5.57 22.07 -12.73
C LEU A 2 5.25 20.92 -13.71
N LYS A 3 4.01 20.83 -14.20
CA LYS A 3 3.64 19.87 -15.27
C LYS A 3 4.54 19.98 -16.50
N THR A 4 4.75 21.18 -17.01
CA THR A 4 5.64 21.44 -18.16
C THR A 4 7.10 21.08 -17.86
N SER A 5 7.53 21.23 -16.61
CA SER A 5 8.87 20.78 -16.19
C SER A 5 8.98 19.25 -16.19
N LEU A 6 7.94 18.56 -15.69
CA LEU A 6 7.85 17.10 -15.71
C LEU A 6 7.80 16.55 -17.14
N GLU A 7 7.02 17.18 -18.03
CA GLU A 7 6.95 16.81 -19.45
C GLU A 7 8.33 16.87 -20.12
N GLY A 8 9.17 17.87 -19.80
CA GLY A 8 10.53 17.94 -20.35
C GLY A 8 11.50 16.87 -19.83
N ILE A 9 11.17 16.21 -18.71
CA ILE A 9 11.93 15.07 -18.15
C ILE A 9 11.40 13.76 -18.74
N ALA A 10 10.07 13.62 -18.81
CA ALA A 10 9.39 12.40 -19.23
C ALA A 10 9.45 12.17 -20.74
N TYR A 11 9.35 13.23 -21.55
CA TYR A 11 9.42 13.12 -23.01
C TYR A 11 10.83 13.38 -23.53
N ASN A 12 11.34 12.48 -24.37
CA ASN A 12 12.68 12.59 -24.94
C ASN A 12 12.73 13.43 -26.24
N ASP A 13 11.91 14.47 -26.36
CA ASP A 13 11.87 15.34 -27.55
C ASP A 13 12.33 16.77 -27.26
N THR A 14 12.90 17.41 -28.28
CA THR A 14 13.50 18.74 -28.19
C THR A 14 12.49 19.83 -27.87
N LYS A 15 11.24 19.70 -28.35
CA LYS A 15 10.19 20.72 -28.17
C LYS A 15 9.80 20.82 -26.71
N GLN A 16 9.60 19.68 -26.04
CA GLN A 16 9.21 19.67 -24.63
C GLN A 16 10.38 20.04 -23.72
N LYS A 17 11.62 19.67 -24.08
CA LYS A 17 12.84 20.14 -23.38
C LYS A 17 12.99 21.66 -23.42
N ILE A 18 12.78 22.29 -24.58
CA ILE A 18 12.85 23.76 -24.71
C ILE A 18 11.78 24.44 -23.86
N LYS A 19 10.53 23.95 -23.92
CA LYS A 19 9.44 24.50 -23.09
C LYS A 19 9.74 24.38 -21.60
N ALA A 20 10.24 23.23 -21.15
CA ALA A 20 10.63 23.01 -19.77
C ALA A 20 11.76 23.96 -19.32
N MET A 21 12.74 24.20 -20.19
CA MET A 21 13.83 25.15 -19.92
C MET A 21 13.31 26.58 -19.76
N ALA A 22 12.41 27.03 -20.65
CA ALA A 22 11.83 28.37 -20.60
C ALA A 22 11.05 28.63 -19.30
N VAL A 23 10.33 27.62 -18.78
CA VAL A 23 9.53 27.77 -17.55
C VAL A 23 10.31 27.47 -16.26
N LYS A 24 11.54 26.94 -16.36
CA LYS A 24 12.35 26.49 -15.21
C LYS A 24 12.49 27.53 -14.08
N PRO A 25 12.83 28.82 -14.32
CA PRO A 25 12.95 29.78 -13.23
C PRO A 25 11.61 30.01 -12.50
N PHE A 26 10.50 30.11 -13.24
CA PHE A 26 9.16 30.27 -12.66
C PHE A 26 8.69 29.01 -11.95
N ALA A 27 9.01 27.83 -12.47
CA ALA A 27 8.72 26.55 -11.85
C ALA A 27 9.46 26.40 -10.50
N TYR A 28 10.72 26.84 -10.44
CA TYR A 28 11.51 26.86 -9.20
C TYR A 28 10.89 27.79 -8.14
N LEU A 29 10.54 29.03 -8.53
CA LEU A 29 9.87 29.96 -7.62
C LEU A 29 8.54 29.39 -7.11
N TYR A 30 7.74 28.84 -8.03
CA TYR A 30 6.45 28.24 -7.69
C TYR A 30 6.61 27.04 -6.75
N ARG A 31 7.60 26.16 -6.97
CA ARG A 31 7.92 25.05 -6.06
C ARG A 31 8.24 25.55 -4.66
N ASN A 32 9.09 26.57 -4.53
CA ASN A 32 9.45 27.11 -3.20
C ASN A 32 8.24 27.68 -2.44
N ILE A 33 7.26 28.27 -3.15
CA ILE A 33 6.01 28.72 -2.55
C ILE A 33 5.19 27.53 -2.06
N LEU A 34 5.10 26.46 -2.86
CA LEU A 34 4.43 25.24 -2.47
C LEU A 34 5.10 24.58 -1.26
N ASP A 35 6.43 24.49 -1.23
CA ASP A 35 7.18 23.91 -0.11
C ASP A 35 6.91 24.66 1.20
N ARG A 36 6.84 26.00 1.15
CA ARG A 36 6.49 26.82 2.33
C ARG A 36 5.04 26.62 2.77
N LYS A 37 4.12 26.53 1.81
CA LYS A 37 2.69 26.26 2.09
C LYS A 37 2.52 24.87 2.70
N ASP A 38 3.24 23.88 2.19
CA ASP A 38 3.22 22.51 2.71
C ASP A 38 3.75 22.47 4.14
N LEU A 39 4.89 23.11 4.41
CA LEU A 39 5.42 23.24 5.77
C LEU A 39 4.41 23.89 6.73
N PHE A 40 3.79 25.00 6.32
CA PHE A 40 2.75 25.65 7.12
C PHE A 40 1.56 24.70 7.37
N THR A 41 1.12 23.99 6.34
CA THR A 41 0.02 23.02 6.44
C THR A 41 0.39 21.86 7.37
N ALA A 42 1.61 21.34 7.29
CA ALA A 42 2.09 20.25 8.12
C ALA A 42 2.13 20.64 9.60
N VAL A 43 2.59 21.86 9.90
CA VAL A 43 2.70 22.37 11.28
C VAL A 43 1.34 22.70 11.89
N PHE A 44 0.44 23.33 11.13
CA PHE A 44 -0.78 23.92 11.71
C PHE A 44 -2.07 23.15 11.41
N ASN A 45 -2.13 22.37 10.32
CA ASN A 45 -3.36 21.73 9.85
C ASN A 45 -3.38 20.21 10.02
N ILE A 46 -2.23 19.56 10.29
CA ILE A 46 -2.20 18.13 10.61
C ILE A 46 -2.57 17.97 12.09
N LYS A 47 -3.78 17.44 12.33
CA LYS A 47 -4.18 17.03 13.68
C LYS A 47 -3.47 15.73 14.04
N PRO A 48 -2.79 15.63 15.19
CA PRO A 48 -2.20 14.37 15.61
C PRO A 48 -3.31 13.34 15.79
N HIS A 49 -3.14 12.17 15.19
CA HIS A 49 -3.99 11.04 15.51
C HIS A 49 -3.65 10.62 16.96
N LYS A 50 -4.63 10.67 17.85
CA LYS A 50 -4.49 10.09 19.19
C LYS A 50 -4.77 8.60 19.04
N GLU A 51 -3.70 7.80 19.10
CA GLU A 51 -3.86 6.36 19.21
C GLU A 51 -4.48 6.04 20.57
N GLU A 52 -5.61 5.34 20.57
CA GLU A 52 -6.19 4.73 21.76
C GLU A 52 -5.43 3.42 22.03
N LEU A 53 -4.25 3.55 22.62
CA LEU A 53 -3.45 2.39 23.04
C LEU A 53 -4.02 1.83 24.33
N ASP A 54 -4.42 0.55 24.32
CA ASP A 54 -4.74 -0.20 25.52
C ASP A 54 -3.46 -0.37 26.38
N PRO A 55 -3.36 0.28 27.55
CA PRO A 55 -2.14 0.22 28.38
C PRO A 55 -1.81 -1.19 28.85
N SER A 56 -2.78 -2.09 28.91
CA SER A 56 -2.58 -3.48 29.33
C SER A 56 -1.69 -4.25 28.37
N LEU A 57 -1.70 -3.89 27.08
CA LEU A 57 -0.87 -4.52 26.04
C LEU A 57 0.63 -4.37 26.30
N LYS A 58 1.05 -3.29 26.98
CA LYS A 58 2.47 -3.05 27.29
C LYS A 58 3.03 -4.02 28.33
N GLN A 59 2.16 -4.65 29.12
CA GLN A 59 2.55 -5.55 30.20
C GLN A 59 2.52 -7.02 29.76
N MET A 60 1.89 -7.31 28.62
CA MET A 60 1.75 -8.66 28.08
C MET A 60 3.03 -9.10 27.36
N ASN A 61 3.40 -10.37 27.51
CA ASN A 61 4.39 -11.00 26.65
C ASN A 61 3.79 -11.39 25.29
N TRP A 62 4.64 -11.77 24.32
CA TRP A 62 4.20 -12.07 22.95
C TRP A 62 3.08 -13.12 22.86
N MET A 63 3.12 -14.18 23.67
CA MET A 63 2.08 -15.20 23.65
C MET A 63 0.75 -14.69 24.21
N GLU A 64 0.81 -13.87 25.26
CA GLU A 64 -0.37 -13.23 25.85
C GLU A 64 -1.00 -12.25 24.86
N THR A 65 -0.19 -11.39 24.23
CA THR A 65 -0.65 -10.44 23.21
C THR A 65 -1.28 -11.16 22.02
N ARG A 66 -0.70 -12.27 21.56
CA ARG A 66 -1.26 -13.08 20.48
C ARG A 66 -2.62 -13.66 20.86
N LYS A 67 -2.73 -14.27 22.05
CA LYS A 67 -3.99 -14.84 22.54
C LYS A 67 -5.06 -13.75 22.69
N TYR A 68 -4.69 -12.57 23.18
CA TYR A 68 -5.59 -11.43 23.27
C TYR A 68 -6.06 -10.98 21.89
N ALA A 69 -5.16 -10.84 20.91
CA ALA A 69 -5.51 -10.50 19.55
C ALA A 69 -6.46 -11.53 18.90
N ASP A 70 -6.25 -12.82 19.14
CA ASP A 70 -7.16 -13.88 18.67
C ASP A 70 -8.55 -13.74 19.29
N GLN A 71 -8.63 -13.42 20.58
CA GLN A 71 -9.90 -13.19 21.28
C GLN A 71 -10.64 -11.98 20.71
N ILE A 72 -9.95 -10.84 20.55
CA ILE A 72 -10.55 -9.61 20.00
C ILE A 72 -11.00 -9.84 18.56
N GLY A 73 -10.16 -10.44 17.73
CA GLY A 73 -10.51 -10.78 16.35
C GLY A 73 -11.74 -11.68 16.26
N ALA A 74 -11.86 -12.70 17.13
CA ALA A 74 -13.05 -13.55 17.19
C ALA A 74 -14.29 -12.80 17.71
N LEU A 75 -14.11 -11.84 18.62
CA LEU A 75 -15.20 -11.03 19.15
C LEU A 75 -15.77 -10.06 18.10
N GLU A 76 -14.90 -9.51 17.26
CA GLU A 76 -15.23 -8.48 16.27
C GLU A 76 -15.61 -9.03 14.89
N SER A 77 -15.59 -10.35 14.68
CA SER A 77 -15.89 -10.96 13.36
C SER A 77 -16.96 -12.05 13.41
N LYS A 78 -17.96 -11.91 14.29
CA LYS A 78 -19.01 -12.93 14.52
C LYS A 78 -20.12 -12.94 13.48
N SER A 79 -20.33 -11.82 12.79
CA SER A 79 -21.48 -11.62 11.90
C SER A 79 -21.33 -12.29 10.54
N ASN A 80 -20.18 -12.91 10.25
CA ASN A 80 -19.89 -13.51 8.96
C ASN A 80 -18.92 -14.70 9.06
N PRO A 81 -19.01 -15.67 8.13
CA PRO A 81 -18.14 -16.85 8.16
C PRO A 81 -16.74 -16.58 7.60
N TYR A 82 -16.46 -15.37 7.11
CA TYR A 82 -15.20 -15.05 6.45
C TYR A 82 -14.16 -14.49 7.42
N GLY A 83 -14.50 -14.27 8.69
CA GLY A 83 -13.61 -13.66 9.69
C GLY A 83 -13.22 -12.22 9.32
N ILE A 84 -14.15 -11.48 8.71
CA ILE A 84 -14.03 -10.06 8.41
C ILE A 84 -14.65 -9.28 9.57
N GLU A 85 -14.07 -8.14 9.95
CA GLU A 85 -14.61 -7.29 11.01
C GLU A 85 -16.08 -6.90 10.73
N ASP A 86 -16.91 -6.97 11.77
CA ASP A 86 -18.36 -6.95 11.68
C ASP A 86 -18.89 -5.63 11.13
N GLY A 87 -18.34 -4.49 11.55
CA GLY A 87 -18.67 -3.17 11.05
C GLY A 87 -18.41 -3.05 9.54
N TYR A 88 -17.22 -3.46 9.09
CA TYR A 88 -16.84 -3.46 7.68
C TYR A 88 -17.71 -4.41 6.86
N PHE A 89 -17.93 -5.64 7.33
CA PHE A 89 -18.75 -6.62 6.64
C PHE A 89 -20.18 -6.11 6.46
N ASN A 90 -20.83 -5.67 7.55
CA ASN A 90 -22.22 -5.21 7.53
C ASN A 90 -22.39 -3.95 6.67
N LYS A 91 -21.44 -3.01 6.73
CA LYS A 91 -21.51 -1.73 6.00
C LYS A 91 -21.13 -1.84 4.53
N LYS A 92 -20.13 -2.65 4.18
CA LYS A 92 -19.49 -2.63 2.86
C LYS A 92 -19.75 -3.88 2.03
N ILE A 93 -19.95 -5.04 2.66
CA ILE A 93 -19.99 -6.33 1.95
C ILE A 93 -21.41 -6.89 1.89
N LYS A 94 -22.10 -6.95 3.03
CA LYS A 94 -23.35 -7.72 3.24
C LYS A 94 -24.42 -7.45 2.19
N GLN A 95 -24.67 -6.18 1.85
CA GLN A 95 -25.72 -5.79 0.89
C GLN A 95 -25.51 -6.37 -0.50
N LYS A 96 -24.27 -6.57 -0.93
CA LYS A 96 -23.91 -7.09 -2.26
C LYS A 96 -23.29 -8.48 -2.19
N LEU A 97 -23.46 -9.22 -1.09
CA LEU A 97 -22.75 -10.48 -0.87
C LEU A 97 -22.95 -11.45 -2.03
N LYS A 98 -24.21 -11.70 -2.44
CA LYS A 98 -24.53 -12.59 -3.57
C LYS A 98 -23.84 -12.18 -4.88
N GLN A 99 -23.73 -10.87 -5.15
CA GLN A 99 -23.07 -10.35 -6.36
C GLN A 99 -21.55 -10.51 -6.31
N ARG A 100 -20.98 -10.70 -5.12
CA ARG A 100 -19.55 -10.89 -4.89
C ARG A 100 -19.14 -12.36 -4.93
N GLN A 101 -20.05 -13.30 -5.17
CA GLN A 101 -19.65 -14.68 -5.38
C GLN A 101 -18.93 -14.81 -6.73
N GLY A 102 -17.68 -15.25 -6.73
CA GLY A 102 -16.92 -15.49 -7.96
C GLY A 102 -16.56 -14.25 -8.78
N TYR A 103 -16.71 -13.03 -8.24
CA TYR A 103 -16.48 -11.80 -9.02
C TYR A 103 -15.01 -11.59 -9.43
N LEU A 104 -14.07 -12.23 -8.73
CA LEU A 104 -12.63 -12.17 -8.99
C LEU A 104 -12.11 -13.35 -9.84
N LYS A 105 -12.98 -14.22 -10.36
CA LYS A 105 -12.57 -15.45 -11.06
C LYS A 105 -11.63 -15.25 -12.25
N ASN A 106 -11.74 -14.08 -12.89
CA ASN A 106 -10.95 -13.74 -14.07
C ASN A 106 -9.83 -12.75 -13.76
N ASP A 107 -9.72 -12.27 -12.52
CA ASP A 107 -8.74 -11.26 -12.12
C ASP A 107 -7.34 -11.86 -12.04
N ALA A 108 -6.33 -11.01 -12.28
CA ALA A 108 -4.93 -11.41 -12.29
C ALA A 108 -4.08 -10.23 -11.77
N TYR A 109 -3.10 -10.53 -10.92
CA TYR A 109 -2.18 -9.54 -10.35
C TYR A 109 -0.71 -9.80 -10.74
N ASP A 110 -0.50 -10.74 -11.66
CA ASP A 110 0.82 -11.06 -12.20
C ASP A 110 1.26 -10.06 -13.28
N GLN A 111 0.33 -9.31 -13.89
CA GLN A 111 0.63 -8.21 -14.81
C GLN A 111 0.04 -6.90 -14.28
N SER A 112 0.92 -5.99 -13.86
CA SER A 112 0.51 -4.70 -13.29
C SER A 112 1.61 -3.66 -13.48
N PRO A 113 1.27 -2.39 -13.80
CA PRO A 113 2.25 -1.29 -13.78
C PRO A 113 2.85 -1.08 -12.38
N GLU A 114 2.17 -1.54 -11.33
CA GLU A 114 2.64 -1.44 -9.93
C GLU A 114 3.98 -2.16 -9.69
N TYR A 115 4.37 -3.13 -10.53
CA TYR A 115 5.72 -3.74 -10.44
C TYR A 115 6.81 -2.74 -10.85
N GLU A 116 6.54 -1.88 -11.83
CA GLU A 116 7.47 -0.82 -12.24
C GLU A 116 7.50 0.28 -11.17
N ASP A 117 6.36 0.65 -10.61
CA ASP A 117 6.28 1.61 -9.51
C ASP A 117 7.01 1.10 -8.26
N LEU A 118 6.88 -0.19 -7.94
CA LEU A 118 7.68 -0.81 -6.88
C LEU A 118 9.17 -0.72 -7.17
N GLN A 119 9.61 -0.91 -8.42
CA GLN A 119 11.02 -0.77 -8.78
C GLN A 119 11.54 0.65 -8.52
N ILE A 120 10.75 1.67 -8.85
CA ILE A 120 11.08 3.07 -8.56
C ILE A 120 11.30 3.28 -7.06
N VAL A 121 10.43 2.71 -6.21
CA VAL A 121 10.58 2.77 -4.75
C VAL A 121 11.86 2.05 -4.28
N LEU A 122 12.12 0.85 -4.80
CA LEU A 122 13.31 0.06 -4.47
C LEU A 122 14.61 0.81 -4.82
N ASP A 123 14.63 1.46 -5.98
CA ASP A 123 15.77 2.24 -6.46
C ASP A 123 15.97 3.52 -5.64
N LEU A 124 14.89 4.22 -5.27
CA LEU A 124 14.95 5.39 -4.40
C LEU A 124 15.48 5.05 -3.00
N LEU A 125 15.02 3.94 -2.43
CA LEU A 125 15.51 3.44 -1.14
C LEU A 125 17.01 3.10 -1.21
N LYS A 126 17.48 2.59 -2.35
CA LYS A 126 18.89 2.27 -2.56
C LYS A 126 19.73 3.54 -2.70
N GLN A 127 19.26 4.51 -3.49
CA GLN A 127 19.92 5.80 -3.66
C GLN A 127 20.01 6.60 -2.35
N SER A 128 19.00 6.48 -1.49
CA SER A 128 18.99 7.12 -0.17
C SER A 128 19.82 6.37 0.89
N GLY A 129 20.32 5.17 0.59
CA GLY A 129 21.03 4.33 1.56
C GLY A 129 20.14 3.75 2.67
N ALA A 130 18.82 3.73 2.45
CA ALA A 130 17.86 3.19 3.41
C ALA A 130 17.96 1.66 3.52
N LYS A 131 17.59 1.12 4.69
CA LYS A 131 17.59 -0.33 4.99
C LYS A 131 16.20 -0.81 5.42
N PRO A 132 15.21 -0.81 4.51
CA PRO A 132 13.84 -1.21 4.82
C PRO A 132 13.71 -2.71 5.06
N LEU A 133 12.72 -3.09 5.87
CA LEU A 133 12.13 -4.42 5.89
C LEU A 133 10.80 -4.36 5.13
N PHE A 134 10.70 -5.12 4.04
CA PHE A 134 9.43 -5.26 3.32
C PHE A 134 8.54 -6.29 4.04
N ILE A 135 7.22 -6.07 4.02
CA ILE A 135 6.24 -6.98 4.62
C ILE A 135 5.23 -7.38 3.55
N SER A 136 5.16 -8.68 3.26
CA SER A 136 4.14 -9.26 2.37
C SER A 136 2.97 -9.76 3.23
N VAL A 137 1.80 -9.15 3.06
CA VAL A 137 0.60 -9.43 3.87
C VAL A 137 -0.31 -10.41 3.13
N PRO A 138 -0.84 -11.46 3.80
CA PRO A 138 -1.75 -12.40 3.17
C PRO A 138 -3.10 -11.75 2.89
N VAL A 139 -3.75 -12.23 1.84
CA VAL A 139 -5.18 -11.99 1.66
C VAL A 139 -6.00 -12.87 2.61
N LYS A 140 -7.23 -12.47 2.91
CA LYS A 140 -8.14 -13.31 3.70
C LYS A 140 -8.61 -14.50 2.85
N GLY A 141 -8.04 -15.69 3.08
CA GLY A 141 -8.25 -16.89 2.26
C GLY A 141 -9.72 -17.22 2.03
N SER A 142 -10.50 -17.38 3.11
CA SER A 142 -11.94 -17.70 3.02
C SER A 142 -12.75 -16.69 2.20
N TRP A 143 -12.37 -15.41 2.22
CA TRP A 143 -13.00 -14.39 1.39
C TRP A 143 -12.59 -14.50 -0.08
N TYR A 144 -11.30 -14.72 -0.35
CA TYR A 144 -10.79 -14.86 -1.72
C TYR A 144 -11.33 -16.11 -2.41
N ASP A 145 -11.54 -17.19 -1.66
CA ASP A 145 -12.15 -18.42 -2.16
C ASP A 145 -13.63 -18.17 -2.52
N TYR A 146 -14.37 -17.43 -1.68
CA TYR A 146 -15.75 -16.99 -1.99
C TYR A 146 -15.81 -16.06 -3.21
N ALA A 147 -14.87 -15.11 -3.29
CA ALA A 147 -14.75 -14.19 -4.41
C ALA A 147 -14.24 -14.88 -5.69
N GLY A 148 -13.74 -16.11 -5.59
CA GLY A 148 -13.29 -16.95 -6.70
C GLY A 148 -11.91 -16.59 -7.26
N PHE A 149 -11.08 -15.84 -6.54
CA PHE A 149 -9.74 -15.48 -7.05
C PHE A 149 -8.82 -16.71 -7.12
N PRO A 150 -8.27 -17.07 -8.30
CA PRO A 150 -7.49 -18.30 -8.47
C PRO A 150 -6.26 -18.36 -7.55
N LYS A 151 -6.08 -19.48 -6.86
CA LYS A 151 -4.97 -19.66 -5.90
C LYS A 151 -3.61 -19.57 -6.60
N GLU A 152 -3.50 -20.15 -7.78
CA GLU A 152 -2.27 -20.18 -8.57
C GLU A 152 -1.84 -18.76 -8.97
N ARG A 153 -2.79 -17.89 -9.30
CA ARG A 153 -2.52 -16.47 -9.63
C ARG A 153 -2.08 -15.70 -8.39
N ARG A 154 -2.63 -16.04 -7.23
CA ARG A 154 -2.29 -15.42 -5.94
C ARG A 154 -0.87 -15.77 -5.53
N GLU A 155 -0.51 -17.05 -5.64
CA GLU A 155 0.84 -17.56 -5.38
C GLU A 155 1.86 -16.96 -6.36
N LEU A 156 1.50 -16.83 -7.64
CA LEU A 156 2.35 -16.19 -8.64
C LEU A 156 2.64 -14.73 -8.30
N TYR A 157 1.62 -13.97 -7.88
CA TYR A 157 1.78 -12.59 -7.40
C TYR A 157 2.79 -12.51 -6.24
N TYR A 158 2.60 -13.32 -5.19
CA TYR A 158 3.50 -13.31 -4.03
C TYR A 158 4.94 -13.65 -4.43
N LYS A 159 5.12 -14.68 -5.28
CA LYS A 159 6.43 -15.07 -5.79
C LYS A 159 7.12 -13.94 -6.56
N LYS A 160 6.38 -13.21 -7.41
CA LYS A 160 6.93 -12.09 -8.20
C LYS A 160 7.39 -10.93 -7.31
N VAL A 161 6.54 -10.49 -6.36
CA VAL A 161 6.89 -9.41 -5.43
C VAL A 161 8.10 -9.82 -4.58
N HIS A 162 8.09 -11.02 -4.01
CA HIS A 162 9.20 -11.53 -3.22
C HIS A 162 10.50 -11.56 -4.03
N ALA A 163 10.47 -12.10 -5.26
CA ALA A 163 11.64 -12.15 -6.13
C ALA A 163 12.19 -10.75 -6.44
N GLN A 164 11.32 -9.79 -6.79
CA GLN A 164 11.74 -8.42 -7.11
C GLN A 164 12.41 -7.72 -5.91
N VAL A 165 11.81 -7.80 -4.72
CA VAL A 165 12.36 -7.22 -3.49
C VAL A 165 13.72 -7.84 -3.14
N LYS A 166 13.84 -9.18 -3.25
CA LYS A 166 15.10 -9.89 -2.98
C LYS A 166 16.17 -9.57 -4.01
N GLN A 167 15.81 -9.45 -5.29
CA GLN A 167 16.74 -9.09 -6.36
C GLN A 167 17.28 -7.66 -6.18
N ALA A 168 16.47 -6.74 -5.65
CA ALA A 168 16.90 -5.41 -5.28
C ALA A 168 17.81 -5.37 -4.02
N GLY A 169 17.96 -6.51 -3.32
CA GLY A 169 18.88 -6.68 -2.19
C GLY A 169 18.25 -6.45 -0.82
N TYR A 170 16.92 -6.39 -0.71
CA TYR A 170 16.23 -6.13 0.55
C TYR A 170 15.75 -7.39 1.28
N GLN A 171 15.49 -7.23 2.57
CA GLN A 171 14.82 -8.24 3.39
C GLN A 171 13.30 -8.15 3.23
N ILE A 172 12.63 -9.30 3.32
CA ILE A 172 11.18 -9.40 3.27
C ILE A 172 10.68 -10.38 4.34
N ALA A 173 9.71 -9.93 5.14
CA ALA A 173 8.91 -10.77 6.02
C ALA A 173 7.65 -11.18 5.25
N ASP A 174 7.58 -12.44 4.85
CA ASP A 174 6.50 -12.96 4.02
C ASP A 174 5.49 -13.76 4.85
N PHE A 175 4.28 -13.23 4.96
CA PHE A 175 3.16 -13.84 5.66
C PHE A 175 2.10 -14.41 4.71
N SER A 176 2.43 -14.55 3.42
CA SER A 176 1.49 -15.01 2.38
C SER A 176 1.15 -16.50 2.42
N ASN A 177 1.89 -17.31 3.18
CA ASN A 177 1.74 -18.77 3.28
C ASN A 177 1.25 -19.22 4.65
#